data_AF-A0A3N5T312-F1
#
_entry.id   AF-A0A3N5T312-F1
#
_cell.length_a   1.000
_cell.length_b   1.000
_cell.length_c   1.000
_cell.angle_alpha   90.00
_cell.angle_beta   90.00
_cell.angle_gamma   90.00
#
_symmetry.space_group_name_H-M   'P 1'
#
loop_
_entity.id
_entity.type
_entity.pdbx_description
1 polymer ?
#
loop_
_entity_poly.entity_id
_entity_poly.type
_entity_poly.pdbx_seq_one_letter_code
_entity_poly.pdbx_strand_id
1 'polypeptide(L)'
;MSSKLVKGIFLLGVEVAFFILFVAFMETNETAKVVAFLLFFIGIGVLFKFWKTGNDALAELFGEMKILAGIGFVLLLLTLPFALRGNPYLIHICVMAGLYAILALGLNFQLGSTNVVNFATAASYGIGAYTSALLAVHYGVSFWLGIFIAGSTASLFGLVLGFPCMKTKDYYLSLVTIAFGLIIYLLLVNFSWTGGPNGIPNI
;
A
#
# COMPACT_ATOMS: atom_id res chain seq x y z
N MET A 1 37.60 13.07 12.20
CA MET A 1 36.98 11.95 11.45
C MET A 1 35.58 11.75 12.00
N SER A 2 34.55 11.79 11.17
CA SER A 2 33.55 12.88 11.17
C SER A 2 32.36 12.53 12.07
N SER A 3 31.95 13.44 12.96
CA SER A 3 30.75 13.31 13.84
C SER A 3 29.49 12.87 13.08
N LYS A 4 29.36 13.28 11.80
CA LYS A 4 28.26 12.87 10.92
C LYS A 4 28.25 11.37 10.59
N LEU A 5 29.42 10.72 10.51
CA LEU A 5 29.53 9.31 10.17
C LEU A 5 29.07 8.42 11.34
N VAL A 6 29.41 8.81 12.58
CA VAL A 6 28.95 8.12 13.80
C VAL A 6 27.44 8.26 13.97
N LYS A 7 26.90 9.48 13.77
CA LYS A 7 25.46 9.74 13.76
C LYS A 7 24.72 8.90 12.70
N GLY A 8 25.29 8.79 11.49
CA GLY A 8 24.70 8.00 10.41
C GLY A 8 24.68 6.50 10.66
N ILE A 9 25.77 5.92 11.21
CA ILE A 9 25.81 4.51 11.59
C ILE A 9 24.80 4.22 12.70
N PHE A 10 24.68 5.11 13.69
CA PHE A 10 23.70 4.97 14.76
C PHE A 10 22.27 5.01 14.23
N LEU A 11 21.95 5.94 13.34
CA LEU A 11 20.63 6.04 12.70
C LEU A 11 20.27 4.76 11.94
N LEU A 12 21.17 4.26 11.09
CA LEU A 12 20.94 3.02 10.35
C LEU A 12 20.81 1.82 11.29
N GLY A 13 21.58 1.77 12.38
CA GLY A 13 21.46 0.73 13.40
C GLY A 13 20.08 0.72 14.07
N VAL A 14 19.53 1.90 14.36
CA VAL A 14 18.17 2.04 14.89
C VAL A 14 17.12 1.57 13.88
N GLU A 15 17.23 1.99 12.60
CA GLU A 15 16.31 1.55 11.54
C GLU A 15 16.31 0.03 11.34
N VAL A 16 17.51 -0.57 11.29
CA VAL A 16 17.68 -2.02 11.16
C VAL A 16 17.09 -2.76 12.36
N ALA A 17 17.27 -2.24 13.59
CA ALA A 17 16.71 -2.86 14.79
C ALA A 17 15.18 -2.85 14.76
N PHE A 18 14.57 -1.72 14.39
CA PHE A 18 13.11 -1.64 14.20
C PHE A 18 12.62 -2.57 13.10
N PHE A 19 13.35 -2.67 11.99
CA PHE A 19 13.00 -3.57 10.89
C PHE A 19 13.04 -5.04 11.31
N ILE A 20 14.10 -5.47 12.00
CA ILE A 20 14.21 -6.85 12.50
C ILE A 20 13.09 -7.16 13.50
N LEU A 21 12.81 -6.23 14.42
CA LEU A 21 11.71 -6.38 15.37
C LEU A 21 10.36 -6.54 14.66
N PHE A 22 10.12 -5.74 13.62
CA PHE A 22 8.92 -5.81 12.80
C PHE A 22 8.80 -7.15 12.05
N VAL A 23 9.88 -7.61 11.40
CA VAL A 23 9.89 -8.91 10.71
C VAL A 23 9.66 -10.05 11.70
N ALA A 24 10.31 -10.04 12.86
CA ALA A 24 10.12 -11.05 13.90
C ALA A 24 8.69 -11.08 14.44
N PHE A 25 8.07 -9.90 14.59
CA PHE A 25 6.65 -9.81 14.92
C PHE A 25 5.76 -10.44 13.84
N MET A 26 6.03 -10.18 12.56
CA MET A 26 5.26 -10.75 11.45
C MET A 26 5.35 -12.27 11.35
N GLU A 27 6.52 -12.85 11.61
CA GLU A 27 6.72 -14.32 11.56
C GLU A 27 6.11 -15.06 12.76
N THR A 28 5.70 -14.33 13.79
CA THR A 28 5.17 -14.92 15.01
C THR A 28 3.72 -15.38 14.82
N ASN A 29 3.50 -16.70 14.85
CA ASN A 29 2.15 -17.30 14.76
C ASN A 29 1.48 -17.57 16.12
N GLU A 30 2.26 -17.62 17.21
CA GLU A 30 1.72 -17.90 18.55
C GLU A 30 1.06 -16.67 19.17
N THR A 31 -0.22 -16.76 19.51
CA THR A 31 -1.00 -15.64 20.10
C THR A 31 -0.32 -15.03 21.32
N ALA A 32 0.30 -15.83 22.18
CA ALA A 32 1.00 -15.35 23.37
C ALA A 32 2.20 -14.45 23.01
N LYS A 33 2.99 -14.85 22.00
CA LYS A 33 4.14 -14.07 21.52
C LYS A 33 3.68 -12.81 20.77
N VAL A 34 2.62 -12.89 19.96
CA VAL A 34 2.02 -11.70 19.30
C VAL A 34 1.59 -10.67 20.34
N VAL A 35 0.86 -11.08 21.37
CA VAL A 35 0.43 -10.19 22.46
C VAL A 35 1.64 -9.61 23.20
N ALA A 36 2.66 -10.41 23.48
CA ALA A 36 3.89 -9.92 24.11
C ALA A 36 4.60 -8.85 23.26
N PHE A 37 4.70 -9.04 21.95
CA PHE A 37 5.24 -8.03 21.04
C PHE A 37 4.38 -6.77 21.00
N LEU A 38 3.04 -6.89 20.96
CA LEU A 38 2.16 -5.72 21.01
C LEU A 38 2.32 -4.91 22.29
N LEU A 39 2.40 -5.59 23.44
CA LEU A 39 2.69 -4.94 24.73
C LEU A 39 4.08 -4.31 24.73
N PHE A 40 5.06 -4.95 24.10
CA PHE A 40 6.41 -4.39 23.94
C PHE A 40 6.41 -3.12 23.08
N PHE A 41 5.70 -3.10 21.95
CA PHE A 41 5.54 -1.91 21.11
C PHE A 41 4.83 -0.77 21.85
N ILE A 42 3.77 -1.08 22.60
CA ILE A 42 3.08 -0.10 23.45
C ILE A 42 4.03 0.43 24.53
N GLY A 43 4.79 -0.46 25.17
CA GLY A 43 5.79 -0.10 26.18
C GLY A 43 6.86 0.83 25.63
N ILE A 44 7.38 0.55 24.43
CA ILE A 44 8.27 1.45 23.70
C ILE A 44 7.57 2.81 23.48
N GLY A 45 6.36 2.84 22.93
CA GLY A 45 5.63 4.09 22.69
C GLY A 45 5.42 4.93 23.95
N VAL A 46 5.13 4.30 25.08
CA VAL A 46 5.02 4.97 26.39
C VAL A 46 6.38 5.48 26.86
N LEU A 47 7.45 4.69 26.72
CA LEU A 47 8.80 5.08 27.09
C LEU A 47 9.28 6.30 26.28
N PHE A 48 8.95 6.36 24.99
CA PHE A 48 9.23 7.52 24.13
C PHE A 48 8.51 8.80 24.59
N LYS A 49 7.37 8.68 25.27
CA LYS A 49 6.64 9.83 25.85
C LYS A 49 7.31 10.36 27.12
N PHE A 50 7.86 9.48 27.95
CA PHE A 50 8.56 9.85 29.19
C PHE A 50 10.02 10.28 28.94
N TRP A 51 10.68 9.70 27.93
CA TRP A 51 12.06 9.99 27.60
C TRP A 51 12.19 11.11 26.55
N LYS A 52 11.62 12.28 26.87
CA LYS A 52 11.54 13.43 25.96
C LYS A 52 12.90 13.84 25.38
N THR A 53 13.93 13.93 26.21
CA THR A 53 15.29 14.32 25.80
C THR A 53 15.91 13.38 24.76
N GLY A 54 15.68 12.07 24.87
CA GLY A 54 16.20 11.10 23.91
C GLY A 54 15.34 11.00 22.66
N ASN A 55 14.02 11.19 22.78
CA ASN A 55 13.11 11.26 21.64
C ASN A 55 13.40 12.49 20.76
N ASP A 56 13.60 13.66 21.38
CA ASP A 56 13.96 14.89 20.67
C ASP A 56 15.33 14.74 19.96
N ALA A 57 16.31 14.09 20.59
CA ALA A 57 17.61 13.81 19.98
C ALA A 57 17.52 12.83 18.79
N LEU A 58 16.70 11.77 18.90
CA LEU A 58 16.43 10.85 17.78
C LEU A 58 15.70 11.58 16.64
N ALA A 59 14.68 12.38 16.96
CA ALA A 59 13.95 13.18 15.98
C ALA A 59 14.85 14.18 15.26
N GLU A 60 15.79 14.80 15.97
CA GLU A 60 16.79 15.70 15.40
C GLU A 60 17.78 14.95 14.48
N LEU A 61 18.21 13.73 14.84
CA LEU A 61 19.06 12.90 13.97
C LEU A 61 18.35 12.50 12.66
N PHE A 62 17.08 12.08 12.74
CA PHE A 62 16.26 11.81 11.55
C PHE A 62 16.01 13.10 10.73
N GLY A 63 15.88 14.25 11.41
CA GLY A 63 15.71 15.57 10.79
C GLY A 63 16.95 16.12 10.10
N GLU A 64 18.14 15.92 10.68
CA GLU A 64 19.45 16.30 10.11
C GLU A 64 19.80 15.43 8.89
N MET A 65 19.37 14.17 8.88
CA MET A 65 19.77 13.16 7.89
C MET A 65 18.60 12.53 7.13
N LYS A 66 17.57 13.33 6.82
CA LYS A 66 16.34 12.88 6.11
C LYS A 66 16.61 12.04 4.87
N ILE A 67 17.63 12.40 4.09
CA ILE A 67 17.99 11.69 2.86
C ILE A 67 18.58 10.31 3.18
N LEU A 68 19.48 10.21 4.17
CA LEU A 68 20.08 8.93 4.55
C LEU A 68 19.03 8.00 5.19
N ALA A 69 18.18 8.55 6.07
CA ALA A 69 17.07 7.82 6.68
C ALA A 69 16.07 7.33 5.62
N GLY A 70 15.72 8.19 4.65
CA GLY A 70 14.86 7.80 3.54
C GLY A 70 15.46 6.68 2.69
N ILE A 71 16.75 6.77 2.35
CA ILE A 71 17.45 5.73 1.59
C ILE A 71 17.54 4.43 2.41
N GLY A 72 17.88 4.51 3.70
CA GLY A 72 17.97 3.36 4.62
C GLY A 72 16.64 2.63 4.72
N PHE A 73 15.55 3.37 4.95
CA PHE A 73 14.20 2.84 4.96
C PHE A 73 13.81 2.15 3.64
N VAL A 74 14.07 2.78 2.50
CA VAL A 74 13.76 2.20 1.18
C VAL A 74 14.56 0.92 0.94
N LEU A 75 15.84 0.90 1.30
CA LEU A 75 16.69 -0.29 1.19
C LEU A 75 16.17 -1.44 2.07
N LEU A 76 15.79 -1.16 3.32
CA LEU A 76 15.21 -2.17 4.21
C LEU A 76 13.89 -2.72 3.64
N LEU A 77 13.04 -1.84 3.11
CA LEU A 77 11.77 -2.24 2.51
C LEU A 77 11.95 -3.12 1.26
N LEU A 78 13.02 -2.90 0.49
CA LEU A 78 13.43 -3.78 -0.62
C LEU A 78 13.93 -5.16 -0.14
N THR A 79 14.49 -5.26 1.07
CA THR A 79 14.93 -6.55 1.64
C THR A 79 13.79 -7.36 2.26
N LEU A 80 12.64 -6.74 2.52
CA LEU A 80 11.44 -7.36 3.12
C LEU A 80 10.96 -8.63 2.40
N PRO A 81 10.81 -8.69 1.06
CA PRO A 81 10.42 -9.92 0.37
C PRO A 81 11.46 -11.06 0.51
N PHE A 82 12.73 -10.72 0.70
CA PHE A 82 13.78 -11.72 0.94
C PHE A 82 13.77 -12.21 2.38
N ALA A 83 13.50 -11.33 3.35
CA ALA A 83 13.36 -11.69 4.76
C ALA A 83 12.19 -12.64 4.98
N LEU A 84 11.04 -12.40 4.32
CA LEU A 84 9.82 -13.19 4.48
C LEU A 84 9.69 -14.37 3.50
N ARG A 85 10.77 -14.77 2.82
CA ARG A 85 10.75 -15.81 1.76
C ARG A 85 10.22 -17.17 2.25
N GLY A 86 10.34 -17.46 3.55
CA GLY A 86 9.87 -18.69 4.17
C GLY A 86 8.34 -18.78 4.33
N ASN A 87 7.60 -17.68 4.18
CA ASN A 87 6.16 -17.65 4.44
C ASN A 87 5.37 -16.89 3.35
N PRO A 88 4.87 -17.58 2.31
CA PRO A 88 4.12 -16.97 1.21
C PRO A 88 2.87 -16.19 1.65
N TYR A 89 2.26 -16.59 2.77
CA TYR A 89 1.08 -15.92 3.31
C TYR A 89 1.39 -14.49 3.79
N LEU A 90 2.53 -14.30 4.48
CA LEU A 90 2.95 -12.97 4.93
C LEU A 90 3.29 -12.05 3.75
N ILE A 91 3.94 -12.59 2.72
CA ILE A 91 4.20 -11.86 1.48
C ILE A 91 2.89 -11.39 0.84
N HIS A 92 1.88 -12.28 0.75
CA HIS A 92 0.57 -11.93 0.23
C HIS A 92 -0.10 -10.81 1.03
N ILE A 93 -0.05 -10.87 2.37
CA ILE A 93 -0.57 -9.79 3.23
C ILE A 93 0.16 -8.47 2.97
N CYS A 94 1.49 -8.48 2.88
CA CYS A 94 2.26 -7.27 2.59
C CYS A 94 1.89 -6.66 1.23
N VAL A 95 1.71 -7.50 0.20
CA VAL A 95 1.26 -7.06 -1.13
C VAL A 95 -0.13 -6.42 -1.05
N MET A 96 -1.08 -7.08 -0.38
CA MET A 96 -2.44 -6.55 -0.20
C MET A 96 -2.45 -5.24 0.60
N ALA A 97 -1.65 -5.15 1.66
CA ALA A 97 -1.50 -3.93 2.44
C ALA A 97 -0.92 -2.79 1.60
N GLY A 98 0.10 -3.07 0.78
CA GLY A 98 0.68 -2.09 -0.15
C GLY A 98 -0.33 -1.63 -1.21
N LEU A 99 -1.10 -2.54 -1.80
CA LEU A 99 -2.17 -2.21 -2.74
C LEU A 99 -3.22 -1.30 -2.10
N TYR A 100 -3.73 -1.65 -0.91
CA TYR A 100 -4.70 -0.81 -0.21
C TYR A 100 -4.11 0.53 0.25
N ALA A 101 -2.82 0.59 0.61
CA ALA A 101 -2.16 1.84 0.93
C ALA A 101 -2.10 2.77 -0.29
N ILE A 102 -1.76 2.26 -1.48
CA ILE A 102 -1.78 3.04 -2.73
C ILE A 102 -3.19 3.54 -3.04
N LEU A 103 -4.22 2.69 -2.88
CA LEU A 103 -5.61 3.08 -3.10
C LEU A 103 -6.08 4.15 -2.11
N ALA A 104 -5.72 4.00 -0.83
CA ALA A 104 -6.02 4.98 0.22
C ALA A 104 -5.34 6.32 -0.06
N LEU A 105 -4.07 6.31 -0.49
CA LEU A 105 -3.35 7.52 -0.90
C LEU A 105 -3.99 8.18 -2.13
N GLY A 106 -4.39 7.40 -3.13
CA GLY A 106 -5.08 7.90 -4.32
C GLY A 106 -6.44 8.53 -3.97
N LEU A 107 -7.18 7.93 -3.05
CA LEU A 107 -8.43 8.48 -2.53
C LEU A 107 -8.18 9.75 -1.70
N ASN A 108 -7.17 9.74 -0.82
CA ASN A 108 -6.79 10.89 0.00
C ASN A 108 -6.35 12.08 -0.85
N PHE A 109 -5.64 11.84 -1.95
CA PHE A 109 -5.24 12.88 -2.89
C PHE A 109 -6.46 13.57 -3.52
N GLN A 110 -7.48 12.78 -3.89
CA GLN A 110 -8.73 13.29 -4.46
C GLN A 110 -9.55 14.07 -3.43
N LEU A 111 -9.82 13.48 -2.26
CA LEU A 111 -10.53 14.18 -1.19
C LEU A 111 -9.77 15.44 -0.74
N GLY A 112 -8.46 15.34 -0.53
CA GLY A 112 -7.66 16.45 -0.02
C GLY A 112 -7.56 17.63 -0.97
N SER A 113 -7.55 17.39 -2.29
CA SER A 113 -7.40 18.45 -3.30
C SER A 113 -8.74 19.05 -3.74
N THR A 114 -9.79 18.23 -3.82
CA THR A 114 -11.10 18.65 -4.37
C THR A 114 -12.21 18.75 -3.32
N ASN A 115 -11.99 18.25 -2.10
CA ASN A 115 -12.97 18.19 -1.02
C ASN A 115 -14.28 17.43 -1.39
N VAL A 116 -14.21 16.54 -2.39
CA VAL A 116 -15.31 15.66 -2.78
C VAL A 116 -14.87 14.20 -2.66
N VAL A 117 -15.79 13.37 -2.17
CA VAL A 117 -15.55 11.95 -1.95
C VAL A 117 -15.79 11.17 -3.24
N ASN A 118 -14.78 10.46 -3.74
CA ASN A 118 -14.88 9.62 -4.94
C ASN A 118 -14.73 8.13 -4.58
N PHE A 119 -15.80 7.34 -4.75
CA PHE A 119 -15.79 5.89 -4.49
C PHE A 119 -15.48 5.03 -5.72
N ALA A 120 -15.25 5.64 -6.89
CA ALA A 120 -14.91 4.92 -8.12
C ALA A 120 -13.46 4.43 -8.14
N THR A 121 -12.65 4.75 -7.13
CA THR A 121 -11.29 4.24 -6.95
C THR A 121 -11.27 2.70 -6.90
N ALA A 122 -12.25 2.08 -6.24
CA ALA A 122 -12.40 0.62 -6.20
C ALA A 122 -12.75 0.01 -7.57
N ALA A 123 -13.59 0.68 -8.35
CA ALA A 123 -13.88 0.26 -9.73
C ALA A 123 -12.65 0.36 -10.63
N SER A 124 -11.91 1.46 -10.54
CA SER A 124 -10.70 1.68 -11.32
C SER A 124 -9.63 0.64 -11.00
N TYR A 125 -9.49 0.30 -9.71
CA TYR A 125 -8.66 -0.82 -9.25
C TYR A 125 -9.09 -2.15 -9.87
N GLY A 126 -10.39 -2.47 -9.83
CA GLY A 126 -10.94 -3.70 -10.41
C GLY A 126 -10.69 -3.81 -11.92
N ILE A 127 -10.93 -2.73 -12.68
CA ILE A 127 -10.69 -2.69 -14.13
C ILE A 127 -9.21 -2.95 -14.44
N GLY A 128 -8.29 -2.28 -13.74
CA GLY A 128 -6.86 -2.48 -13.95
C GLY A 128 -6.41 -3.90 -13.58
N ALA A 129 -6.85 -4.41 -12.42
CA ALA A 129 -6.51 -5.75 -11.95
C ALA A 129 -6.99 -6.84 -12.94
N TYR A 130 -8.26 -6.79 -13.36
CA TYR A 130 -8.79 -7.74 -14.34
C TYR A 130 -8.16 -7.58 -15.71
N THR A 131 -7.85 -6.34 -16.15
CA THR A 131 -7.13 -6.12 -17.42
C THR A 131 -5.76 -6.82 -17.36
N SER A 132 -4.98 -6.59 -16.30
CA SER A 132 -3.66 -7.21 -16.14
C SER A 132 -3.76 -8.74 -16.05
N ALA A 133 -4.75 -9.25 -15.31
CA ALA A 133 -4.97 -10.69 -15.14
C ALA A 133 -5.33 -11.38 -16.45
N LEU A 134 -6.28 -10.82 -17.20
CA LEU A 134 -6.71 -11.36 -18.49
C LEU A 134 -5.58 -11.32 -19.54
N LEU A 135 -4.78 -10.25 -19.55
CA LEU A 135 -3.62 -10.14 -20.45
C LEU A 135 -2.54 -11.18 -20.10
N ALA A 136 -2.30 -11.41 -18.82
CA ALA A 136 -1.35 -12.43 -18.37
C ALA A 136 -1.81 -13.84 -18.76
N VAL A 137 -3.09 -14.17 -18.50
CA VAL A 137 -3.62 -15.53 -18.71
C VAL A 137 -3.86 -15.85 -20.18
N HIS A 138 -4.50 -14.96 -20.93
CA HIS A 138 -4.93 -15.26 -22.31
C HIS A 138 -3.88 -14.92 -23.37
N TYR A 139 -3.04 -13.91 -23.10
CA TYR A 139 -2.12 -13.37 -24.10
C TYR A 139 -0.64 -13.51 -23.69
N GLY A 140 -0.34 -14.02 -22.50
CA GLY A 140 1.03 -14.20 -22.01
C GLY A 140 1.83 -12.89 -21.96
N VAL A 141 1.15 -11.75 -21.83
CA VAL A 141 1.80 -10.43 -21.88
C VAL A 141 2.73 -10.27 -20.68
N SER A 142 3.93 -9.78 -20.92
CA SER A 142 4.90 -9.53 -19.85
C SER A 142 4.33 -8.54 -18.81
N PHE A 143 4.69 -8.75 -17.54
CA PHE A 143 4.24 -7.92 -16.40
C PHE A 143 4.38 -6.41 -16.66
N TRP A 144 5.53 -5.98 -17.19
CA TRP A 144 5.82 -4.56 -17.44
C TRP A 144 4.85 -3.94 -18.45
N LEU A 145 4.56 -4.65 -19.53
CA LEU A 145 3.63 -4.21 -20.56
C LEU A 145 2.18 -4.29 -20.04
N GLY A 146 1.87 -5.31 -19.24
CA GLY A 146 0.60 -5.45 -18.53
C GLY A 146 0.28 -4.27 -17.63
N ILE A 147 1.25 -3.73 -16.88
CA ILE A 147 1.08 -2.53 -16.06
C ILE A 147 0.65 -1.33 -16.89
N PHE A 148 1.34 -1.05 -18.01
CA PHE A 148 1.01 0.11 -18.84
C PHE A 148 -0.38 -0.03 -19.45
N ILE A 149 -0.71 -1.21 -19.98
CA ILE A 149 -2.02 -1.44 -20.58
C ILE A 149 -3.12 -1.34 -19.52
N ALA A 150 -2.96 -1.99 -18.36
CA ALA A 150 -3.92 -1.92 -17.26
C ALA A 150 -4.11 -0.49 -16.73
N GLY A 151 -3.02 0.28 -16.63
CA GLY A 151 -3.08 1.69 -16.25
C GLY A 151 -3.81 2.54 -17.30
N SER A 152 -3.53 2.33 -18.58
CA SER A 152 -4.22 3.02 -19.67
C SER A 152 -5.70 2.67 -19.74
N THR A 153 -6.08 1.39 -19.58
CA THR A 153 -7.50 1.00 -19.57
C THR A 153 -8.23 1.58 -18.37
N ALA A 154 -7.67 1.49 -17.17
CA ALA A 154 -8.27 2.11 -15.98
C ALA A 154 -8.41 3.64 -16.14
N SER A 155 -7.42 4.31 -16.71
CA SER A 155 -7.47 5.75 -16.99
C SER A 155 -8.56 6.11 -18.01
N LEU A 156 -8.69 5.34 -19.09
CA LEU A 156 -9.75 5.55 -20.10
C LEU A 156 -11.14 5.43 -19.48
N PHE A 157 -11.40 4.39 -18.70
CA PHE A 157 -12.69 4.24 -18.00
C PHE A 157 -12.91 5.36 -16.97
N GLY A 158 -11.86 5.78 -16.27
CA GLY A 158 -11.90 6.93 -15.36
C GLY A 158 -12.26 8.23 -16.07
N LEU A 159 -11.74 8.48 -17.28
CA LEU A 159 -12.09 9.65 -18.09
C LEU A 159 -13.54 9.61 -18.57
N VAL A 160 -14.00 8.43 -19.01
CA VAL A 160 -15.41 8.22 -19.41
C VAL A 160 -16.35 8.50 -18.24
N LEU A 161 -15.98 8.10 -17.02
CA LEU A 161 -16.71 8.46 -15.80
C LEU A 161 -16.58 9.95 -15.44
N GLY A 162 -15.41 10.55 -15.66
CA GLY A 162 -15.16 11.96 -15.36
C GLY A 162 -16.14 12.89 -16.09
N PHE A 163 -16.50 12.56 -17.33
CA PHE A 163 -17.40 13.39 -18.14
C PHE A 163 -18.81 13.60 -17.53
N PRO A 164 -19.56 12.57 -17.11
CA PRO A 164 -20.83 12.76 -16.39
C PRO A 164 -20.62 13.36 -15.00
N CYS A 165 -19.52 13.04 -14.32
CA CYS A 165 -19.21 13.57 -12.99
C CYS A 165 -19.08 15.10 -12.96
N MET A 166 -18.55 15.72 -14.02
CA MET A 166 -18.47 17.19 -14.15
C MET A 166 -19.84 17.87 -14.16
N LYS A 167 -20.93 17.14 -14.41
CA LYS A 167 -22.30 17.67 -14.43
C LYS A 167 -23.01 17.53 -13.08
N THR A 168 -22.42 16.85 -12.11
CA THR A 168 -23.00 16.57 -10.78
C THR A 168 -22.30 17.36 -9.67
N LYS A 169 -23.01 17.70 -8.59
CA LYS A 169 -22.46 18.46 -7.46
C LYS A 169 -22.43 17.64 -6.17
N ASP A 170 -21.35 17.82 -5.41
CA ASP A 170 -21.16 17.41 -4.01
C ASP A 170 -21.62 15.96 -3.71
N TYR A 171 -22.79 15.79 -3.10
CA TYR A 171 -23.30 14.47 -2.70
C TYR A 171 -23.72 13.58 -3.87
N TYR A 172 -24.18 14.19 -4.97
CA TYR A 172 -24.59 13.43 -6.16
C TYR A 172 -23.40 12.80 -6.86
N LEU A 173 -22.20 13.42 -6.77
CA LEU A 173 -20.99 12.85 -7.32
C LEU A 173 -20.66 11.51 -6.62
N SER A 174 -20.70 11.50 -5.28
CA SER A 174 -20.46 10.29 -4.50
C SER A 174 -21.42 9.16 -4.89
N LEU A 175 -22.72 9.46 -5.05
CA LEU A 175 -23.72 8.48 -5.45
C LEU A 175 -23.43 7.89 -6.85
N VAL A 176 -23.08 8.74 -7.82
CA VAL A 176 -22.71 8.31 -9.17
C VAL A 176 -21.47 7.41 -9.15
N THR A 177 -20.47 7.75 -8.34
CA THR A 177 -19.24 6.93 -8.23
C THR A 177 -19.48 5.57 -7.56
N ILE A 178 -20.40 5.49 -6.59
CA ILE A 178 -20.85 4.22 -6.00
C ILE A 178 -21.59 3.38 -7.06
N ALA A 179 -22.52 3.99 -7.79
CA ALA A 179 -23.26 3.31 -8.86
C ALA A 179 -22.31 2.78 -9.95
N PHE A 180 -21.30 3.56 -10.32
CA PHE A 180 -20.25 3.10 -11.23
C PHE A 180 -19.47 1.91 -10.66
N GLY A 181 -19.09 1.98 -9.38
CA GLY A 181 -18.53 0.85 -8.63
C GLY A 181 -19.34 -0.44 -8.79
N LEU A 182 -20.64 -0.34 -8.54
CA LEU A 182 -21.59 -1.44 -8.66
C LEU A 182 -21.73 -1.96 -10.09
N ILE A 183 -21.79 -1.08 -11.08
CA ILE A 183 -21.88 -1.49 -12.49
C ILE A 183 -20.64 -2.29 -12.88
N ILE A 184 -19.44 -1.81 -12.56
CA ILE A 184 -18.19 -2.52 -12.86
C ILE A 184 -18.15 -3.87 -12.13
N TYR A 185 -18.50 -3.91 -10.84
CA TYR A 185 -18.59 -5.16 -10.10
C TYR A 185 -19.55 -6.17 -10.76
N LEU A 186 -20.75 -5.72 -11.15
CA LEU A 186 -21.73 -6.56 -11.84
C LEU A 186 -21.20 -7.06 -13.18
N LEU A 187 -20.55 -6.21 -13.98
CA LEU A 187 -19.94 -6.64 -15.24
C LEU A 187 -18.89 -7.72 -15.01
N LEU A 188 -18.00 -7.53 -14.03
CA LEU A 188 -16.95 -8.51 -13.71
C LEU A 188 -17.50 -9.85 -13.25
N VAL A 189 -18.61 -9.87 -12.49
CA VAL A 189 -19.20 -11.12 -11.99
C VAL A 189 -20.11 -11.80 -13.02
N ASN A 190 -20.75 -11.05 -13.91
CA ASN A 190 -21.68 -11.62 -14.91
C ASN A 190 -20.99 -12.05 -16.20
N PHE A 191 -19.84 -11.47 -16.54
CA PHE A 191 -19.13 -11.88 -17.75
C PHE A 191 -18.49 -13.26 -17.58
N SER A 192 -18.59 -14.09 -18.62
CA SER A 192 -18.03 -15.46 -18.61
C SER A 192 -16.51 -15.47 -18.74
N TRP A 193 -15.93 -14.48 -19.43
CA TRP A 193 -14.50 -14.37 -19.71
C TRP A 193 -13.68 -13.80 -18.56
N THR A 194 -14.32 -13.19 -17.56
CA THR A 194 -13.69 -12.71 -16.32
C THR A 194 -13.59 -13.80 -15.24
N GLY A 195 -14.10 -15.01 -15.51
CA GLY A 195 -14.21 -16.08 -14.51
C GLY A 195 -15.43 -15.92 -13.58
N GLY A 196 -16.27 -14.91 -13.82
CA GLY A 196 -17.52 -14.69 -13.11
C GLY A 196 -17.34 -14.57 -11.59
N PRO A 197 -18.18 -15.20 -10.76
CA PRO A 197 -18.09 -15.12 -9.30
C PRO A 197 -16.80 -15.70 -8.71
N ASN A 198 -16.13 -16.61 -9.43
CA ASN A 198 -14.92 -17.27 -8.95
C ASN A 198 -13.65 -16.45 -9.27
N GLY A 199 -13.76 -15.43 -10.13
CA GLY A 199 -12.62 -14.66 -10.62
C GLY A 199 -11.61 -15.50 -11.39
N ILE A 200 -10.36 -15.04 -11.42
CA ILE A 200 -9.25 -15.68 -12.13
C ILE A 200 -8.27 -16.26 -11.10
N PRO A 201 -8.37 -17.56 -10.75
CA PRO A 201 -7.50 -18.17 -9.76
C PRO A 201 -6.11 -18.50 -10.34
N ASN A 202 -5.09 -18.53 -9.48
CA ASN A 202 -3.71 -18.94 -9.79
C ASN A 202 -2.99 -18.09 -10.86
N ILE A 203 -2.98 -16.77 -10.68
CA ILE A 203 -2.21 -15.83 -11.50
C ILE A 203 -1.12 -15.09 -10.73
#